data_AF-A0A3N9XJX5-F1
#
_entry.id   AF-A0A3N9XJX5-F1
#
_cell.length_a   1.000
_cell.length_b   1.000
_cell.length_c   1.000
_cell.angle_alpha   90.00
_cell.angle_beta   90.00
_cell.angle_gamma   90.00
#
_symmetry.space_group_name_H-M   'P 1'
#
loop_
_entity.id
_entity.type
_entity.pdbx_description
1 polymer ?
#
loop_
_entity_poly.entity_id
_entity_poly.type
_entity_poly.pdbx_seq_one_letter_code
_entity_poly.pdbx_strand_id
1 'polypeptide(L)' 'MADPANVTLTQLRDAFALLGIDLNDDFVKLELRESALTIHRVARTTSGMPACLPDGGVQVTGSTINVVAALPLAPQK' A
#
# COMPACT_ATOMS: atom_id res chain seq x y z
N MET A 1 24.13 -10.76 10.61
CA MET A 1 22.69 -10.95 10.31
C MET A 1 22.05 -9.63 10.66
N ALA A 2 21.64 -8.83 9.67
CA ALA A 2 21.02 -7.53 9.95
C ALA A 2 19.63 -7.79 10.55
N ASP A 3 19.37 -7.23 11.72
CA ASP A 3 18.04 -7.23 12.32
C ASP A 3 17.02 -6.71 11.30
N PRO A 4 15.84 -7.33 11.17
CA PRO A 4 14.80 -6.81 10.29
C PRO A 4 14.48 -5.38 10.72
N ALA A 5 14.51 -4.45 9.77
CA ALA A 5 14.09 -3.08 10.01
C ALA A 5 12.62 -3.09 10.46
N ASN A 6 12.40 -2.81 11.75
CA ASN A 6 11.06 -2.79 12.32
C ASN A 6 10.39 -1.46 11.96
N VAL A 7 9.35 -1.52 11.14
CA VAL A 7 8.46 -0.39 10.88
C VAL A 7 7.28 -0.50 11.83
N THR A 8 6.94 0.58 12.53
CA THR A 8 5.77 0.58 13.41
C THR A 8 4.48 0.63 12.59
N LEU A 9 3.40 0.03 13.12
CA LEU A 9 2.09 0.05 12.46
C LEU A 9 1.59 1.50 12.23
N THR A 10 1.96 2.43 13.11
CA THR A 10 1.69 3.86 12.94
C THR A 10 2.43 4.47 11.77
N GLN A 11 3.73 4.20 11.61
CA GLN A 11 4.52 4.69 10.47
C GLN A 11 4.00 4.13 9.15
N LEU A 12 3.59 2.85 9.17
CA LEU A 12 2.96 2.24 8.01
C LEU A 12 1.64 2.96 7.67
N ARG A 13 0.75 3.16 8.65
CA ARG A 13 -0.52 3.88 8.44
C ARG A 13 -0.33 5.28 7.88
N ASP A 14 0.64 6.03 8.39
CA ASP A 14 0.94 7.38 7.92
C ASP A 14 1.37 7.39 6.45
N ALA A 15 2.27 6.46 6.06
CA ALA A 15 2.71 6.31 4.68
C ALA A 15 1.57 5.96 3.71
N PHE A 16 0.63 5.10 4.14
CA PHE A 16 -0.54 4.73 3.34
C PHE A 16 -1.60 5.84 3.29
N ALA A 17 -1.73 6.63 4.35
CA ALA A 17 -2.65 7.77 4.39
C ALA A 17 -2.28 8.84 3.35
N LEU A 18 -0.99 9.02 3.03
CA LEU A 18 -0.54 9.89 1.94
C LEU A 18 -1.09 9.50 0.58
N LEU A 19 -1.47 8.22 0.41
CA LEU A 19 -2.06 7.66 -0.80
C LEU A 19 -3.60 7.60 -0.73
N GLY A 20 -4.19 8.16 0.34
CA GLY A 20 -5.64 8.09 0.60
C GLY A 20 -6.13 6.69 0.97
N ILE A 21 -5.25 5.85 1.52
CA ILE A 21 -5.56 4.48 1.96
C ILE A 21 -5.61 4.45 3.49
N ASP A 22 -6.74 4.03 4.06
CA ASP A 22 -6.87 3.83 5.51
C ASP A 22 -6.75 2.35 5.85
N LEU A 23 -5.65 1.92 6.47
CA LEU A 23 -5.42 0.50 6.77
C LEU A 23 -6.34 -0.09 7.86
N ASN A 24 -7.24 0.67 8.49
CA ASN A 24 -8.23 0.11 9.42
C ASN A 24 -9.49 -0.33 8.68
N ASP A 25 -9.89 0.45 7.66
CA ASP A 25 -11.05 0.12 6.84
C ASP A 25 -10.67 -0.61 5.56
N ASP A 26 -9.57 -0.25 4.90
CA ASP A 26 -9.22 -0.78 3.59
C ASP A 26 -8.51 -2.13 3.64
N PHE A 27 -8.96 -3.05 2.78
CA PHE A 27 -8.19 -4.24 2.45
C PHE A 27 -7.28 -3.94 1.27
N VAL A 28 -5.97 -4.03 1.52
CA VAL A 28 -4.94 -3.85 0.50
C VAL A 28 -4.06 -5.08 0.35
N LYS A 29 -3.73 -5.42 -0.88
CA LYS A 29 -2.68 -6.37 -1.24
C LYS A 29 -1.50 -5.59 -1.82
N LEU A 30 -0.31 -5.86 -1.33
CA LEU A 30 0.93 -5.22 -1.75
C LEU A 30 1.75 -6.19 -2.58
N GLU A 31 2.16 -5.77 -3.77
CA GLU A 31 3.05 -6.52 -4.63
C GLU A 31 4.25 -5.65 -5.00
N LEU A 32 5.42 -5.98 -4.45
CA LEU A 32 6.68 -5.33 -4.79
C LEU A 32 7.37 -6.12 -5.91
N ARG A 33 7.70 -5.44 -7.02
CA ARG A 33 8.46 -6.00 -8.13
C ARG A 33 9.57 -5.04 -8.55
N GLU A 34 10.82 -5.47 -8.44
CA GLU A 34 12.05 -4.75 -8.86
C GLU A 34 12.17 -3.30 -8.37
N SER A 35 11.40 -2.38 -8.94
CA SER A 35 11.36 -0.95 -8.57
C SER A 35 9.94 -0.39 -8.49
N ALA A 36 8.92 -1.23 -8.52
CA ALA A 36 7.52 -0.83 -8.46
C ALA A 36 6.80 -1.53 -7.29
N LEU A 37 6.10 -0.74 -6.50
CA LEU A 37 5.14 -1.23 -5.51
C LEU A 37 3.74 -1.06 -6.08
N THR A 38 3.09 -2.17 -6.39
CA THR A 38 1.70 -2.18 -6.79
C THR A 38 0.83 -2.42 -5.57
N ILE A 39 -0.12 -1.52 -5.34
CA ILE A 39 -1.08 -1.57 -4.25
C ILE A 39 -2.45 -1.87 -4.85
N HIS A 40 -2.99 -3.02 -4.50
CA HIS A 40 -4.30 -3.48 -4.90
C HIS A 40 -5.28 -3.24 -3.76
N ARG A 41 -6.17 -2.25 -3.90
CA ARG A 41 -7.20 -1.94 -2.91
C ARG A 41 -8.52 -2.57 -3.31
N VAL A 42 -9.15 -3.30 -2.41
CA VAL A 42 -10.51 -3.79 -2.63
C VAL A 42 -11.48 -2.62 -2.58
N ALA A 43 -12.19 -2.36 -3.67
CA ALA A 43 -13.26 -1.38 -3.67
C ALA A 43 -14.40 -1.90 -2.80
N ARG A 44 -14.95 -1.05 -1.94
CA ARG A 44 -16.12 -1.37 -1.12
C ARG A 44 -17.31 -0.54 -1.57
N THR A 45 -18.48 -1.11 -1.40
CA THR A 45 -19.77 -0.42 -1.54
C THR A 45 -20.00 0.49 -0.32
N THR A 46 -20.95 1.42 -0.41
CA THR A 46 -21.34 2.32 0.69
C THR A 46 -21.81 1.60 1.96
N SER A 47 -22.10 0.30 1.89
CA SER A 47 -22.43 -0.54 3.05
C SER A 47 -21.22 -1.25 3.68
N GLY A 48 -20.00 -1.01 3.18
CA GLY A 48 -18.77 -1.64 3.66
C GLY A 48 -18.48 -3.04 3.08
N MET A 49 -19.39 -3.57 2.26
CA MET A 49 -19.19 -4.87 1.57
C MET A 49 -18.24 -4.70 0.39
N PRO A 50 -17.37 -5.68 0.08
CA PRO A 50 -16.56 -5.66 -1.13
C PRO A 50 -17.46 -5.48 -2.36
N ALA A 51 -17.14 -4.51 -3.21
CA ALA A 51 -17.86 -4.25 -4.44
C ALA A 51 -17.63 -5.42 -5.39
N CYS A 52 -18.68 -6.14 -5.74
CA CYS A 52 -18.58 -7.24 -6.68
C CYS A 52 -18.69 -6.72 -8.11
N LEU A 53 -17.79 -7.19 -8.97
CA LEU A 53 -17.92 -7.07 -10.42
C LEU A 53 -19.08 -7.94 -10.90
N PRO A 54 -19.73 -7.58 -12.02
CA PRO A 54 -20.83 -8.34 -12.60
C PRO A 54 -20.46 -9.79 -12.95
N ASP A 55 -19.18 -10.08 -13.16
CA ASP A 55 -18.63 -11.41 -13.42
C ASP A 55 -18.41 -12.27 -12.15
N GLY A 56 -18.84 -11.80 -10.97
CA GLY A 56 -18.67 -12.50 -9.70
C GLY A 56 -17.30 -12.33 -9.04
N GLY A 57 -16.43 -11.51 -9.64
CA GLY A 57 -15.16 -11.08 -9.03
C GLY A 57 -15.35 -9.95 -8.02
N VAL A 58 -14.31 -9.65 -7.24
CA VAL A 58 -14.27 -8.44 -6.40
C VAL A 58 -13.60 -7.32 -7.18
N GLN A 59 -14.17 -6.12 -7.16
CA GLN A 59 -13.58 -4.94 -7.78
C GLN A 59 -12.34 -4.52 -6.97
N VAL A 60 -11.22 -4.43 -7.67
CA VAL A 60 -9.94 -4.03 -7.08
C VAL A 60 -9.42 -2.84 -7.85
N THR A 61 -9.12 -1.76 -7.14
CA THR A 61 -8.43 -0.58 -7.67
C THR A 61 -6.93 -0.77 -7.46
N GLY A 62 -6.19 -0.94 -8.56
CA GLY A 62 -4.73 -1.01 -8.53
C GLY A 62 -4.10 0.37 -8.66
N SER A 63 -3.18 0.71 -7.78
CA SER A 63 -2.30 1.87 -7.89
C SER A 63 -0.85 1.40 -7.93
N THR A 64 -0.09 1.79 -8.95
CA THR A 64 1.33 1.47 -9.04
C THR A 64 2.16 2.67 -8.66
N ILE A 65 3.07 2.48 -7.71
CA ILE A 65 3.97 3.50 -7.20
C ILE A 65 5.39 3.09 -7.56
N ASN A 66 6.15 4.02 -8.15
CA ASN A 66 7.55 3.79 -8.42
C ASN A 66 8.34 3.93 -7.11
N VAL A 67 9.00 2.86 -6.69
CA VAL A 67 9.83 2.82 -5.49
C VAL A 67 11.23 3.25 -5.89
N VAL A 68 11.51 4.53 -5.69
CA VAL A 68 12.85 5.08 -5.85
C VAL A 68 13.60 4.80 -4.56
N ALA A 69 14.75 4.12 -4.65
CA ALA A 69 15.69 4.10 -3.54
C ALA A 69 16.05 5.56 -3.24
N ALA A 70 15.71 6.06 -2.05
CA ALA A 70 16.17 7.36 -1.62
C ALA A 70 17.70 7.40 -1.83
N LEU A 71 18.20 8.43 -2.51
CA LEU A 71 19.63 8.73 -2.49
C LEU A 71 20.04 8.75 -1.02
N PRO A 72 21.11 8.02 -0.63
CA PRO A 72 21.57 8.06 0.75
C PRO A 72 21.78 9.53 1.10
N LEU A 73 21.08 10.00 2.14
CA LEU A 73 21.36 11.30 2.74
C LEU A 73 22.87 11.34 2.98
N ALA A 74 23.56 12.14 2.17
CA ALA A 74 25.00 12.29 2.31
C ALA A 74 25.29 12.70 3.76
N PRO A 75 26.34 12.16 4.41
CA PRO A 75 26.65 12.53 5.78
C PRO A 75 26.89 14.04 5.82
N GLN A 76 26.03 14.77 6.54
CA GLN A 76 26.32 16.17 6.87
C GLN A 76 27.55 16.17 7.75
N LYS A 77 28.59 16.81 7.23
CA LYS A 77 29.89 17.04 7.86
C LYS A 77 29.78 18.05 9.00
#